data_AF-A0A356X931-F1
#
_entry.id   AF-A0A356X931-F1
#
_cell.length_a   1.000
_cell.length_b   1.000
_cell.length_c   1.000
_cell.angle_alpha   90.00
_cell.angle_beta   90.00
_cell.angle_gamma   90.00
#
_symmetry.space_group_name_H-M   'P 1'
#
loop_
_entity.id
_entity.type
_entity.pdbx_description
1 polymer ?
#
loop_
_entity_poly.entity_id
_entity_poly.type
_entity_poly.pdbx_seq_one_letter_code
_entity_poly.pdbx_strand_id
1 'polypeptide(L)'
;MNNKAEFILEYNESKQKSLRRDDIDWSQSRVLFVSPRFTEYQKHSVNFKDVPFELWEIHRYTNGTIGMLKHEADSKESIDSTSSAKSDSMMKSVSKEVKVYDEEYHLSKNKNRPPEIEELYYKIKERILDLGDEIETKYLAQTIQFKLEKSFVDLIIYNSGVIAIINMKKDKL
;
A
#
# COMPACT_ATOMS: atom_id res chain seq x y z
N MET A 1 -3.46 -16.53 1.96
CA MET A 1 -2.03 -16.73 2.22
C MET A 1 -1.91 -18.13 2.73
N ASN A 2 -1.27 -19.01 1.97
CA ASN A 2 -1.14 -20.43 2.33
C ASN A 2 -0.21 -20.68 3.52
N ASN A 3 0.56 -19.67 3.97
CA ASN A 3 1.62 -19.86 4.97
C ASN A 3 1.34 -19.21 6.35
N LYS A 4 0.08 -18.87 6.65
CA LYS A 4 -0.26 -18.17 7.92
C LYS A 4 0.06 -19.03 9.14
N ALA A 5 -0.13 -20.34 9.04
CA ALA A 5 0.11 -21.27 10.14
C ALA A 5 1.61 -21.44 10.40
N GLU A 6 2.38 -21.59 9.33
CA GLU A 6 3.85 -21.70 9.35
C GLU A 6 4.48 -20.43 9.90
N PHE A 7 3.99 -19.24 9.51
CA PHE A 7 4.44 -17.98 10.08
C PHE A 7 4.25 -17.91 11.61
N ILE A 8 3.05 -18.28 12.09
CA ILE A 8 2.75 -18.27 13.53
C ILE A 8 3.63 -19.28 14.26
N LEU A 9 3.82 -20.48 13.69
CA LEU A 9 4.65 -21.53 14.26
C LEU A 9 6.11 -21.06 14.41
N GLU A 10 6.72 -20.59 13.33
CA GLU A 10 8.11 -20.11 13.32
C GLU A 10 8.31 -18.92 14.26
N TYR A 11 7.34 -18.00 14.32
CA TYR A 11 7.39 -16.87 15.25
C TYR A 11 7.35 -17.37 16.71
N ASN A 12 6.44 -18.29 17.03
CA ASN A 12 6.29 -18.81 18.38
C ASN A 12 7.54 -19.58 18.83
N GLU A 13 8.12 -20.39 17.93
CA GLU A 13 9.34 -21.15 18.18
C GLU A 13 10.56 -20.24 18.35
N SER A 14 10.76 -19.28 17.44
CA SER A 14 11.94 -18.40 17.47
C SER A 14 11.88 -17.32 18.57
N LYS A 15 10.69 -16.87 18.96
CA LYS A 15 10.51 -15.81 19.98
C LYS A 15 10.07 -16.32 21.34
N GLN A 16 9.81 -17.62 21.49
CA GLN A 16 9.27 -18.24 22.71
C GLN A 16 8.03 -17.50 23.23
N LYS A 17 7.14 -17.11 22.31
CA LYS A 17 5.88 -16.40 22.61
C LYS A 17 4.70 -17.19 22.06
N SER A 18 3.51 -16.92 22.58
CA SER A 18 2.26 -17.47 22.02
C SER A 18 1.52 -16.35 21.29
N LEU A 19 1.59 -16.38 19.96
CA LEU A 19 0.83 -15.53 19.07
C LEU A 19 -0.31 -16.36 18.47
N ARG A 20 -1.56 -15.91 18.61
CA ARG A 20 -2.69 -16.58 17.98
C ARG A 20 -2.96 -15.95 16.61
N ARG A 21 -3.63 -16.71 15.75
CA ARG A 21 -3.97 -16.27 14.40
C ARG A 21 -4.82 -15.00 14.37
N ASP A 22 -5.73 -14.86 15.34
CA ASP A 22 -6.65 -13.72 15.45
C ASP A 22 -5.99 -12.50 16.09
N ASP A 23 -4.79 -12.65 16.64
CA ASP A 23 -4.02 -11.53 17.19
C ASP A 23 -3.25 -10.76 16.09
N ILE A 24 -3.30 -11.24 14.84
CA ILE A 24 -2.65 -10.64 13.67
C ILE A 24 -3.73 -10.14 12.70
N ASP A 25 -3.68 -8.85 12.37
CA ASP A 25 -4.45 -8.31 11.25
C ASP A 25 -3.77 -8.65 9.92
N TRP A 26 -4.32 -9.66 9.24
CA TRP A 26 -3.84 -10.10 7.93
C TRP A 26 -4.31 -9.23 6.77
N SER A 27 -5.23 -8.28 7.00
CA SER A 27 -5.79 -7.44 5.94
C SER A 27 -4.78 -6.47 5.32
N GLN A 28 -3.65 -6.25 5.99
CA GLN A 28 -2.56 -5.38 5.55
C GLN A 28 -1.26 -6.13 5.24
N SER A 29 -1.32 -7.45 5.07
CA SER A 29 -0.12 -8.22 4.69
C SER A 29 0.42 -7.77 3.34
N ARG A 30 1.74 -7.63 3.25
CA ARG A 30 2.46 -7.33 2.02
C ARG A 30 3.34 -8.50 1.64
N VAL A 31 3.47 -8.75 0.35
CA VAL A 31 4.41 -9.74 -0.18
C VAL A 31 5.62 -8.99 -0.72
N LEU A 32 6.82 -9.33 -0.24
CA LEU A 32 8.07 -8.73 -0.69
C LEU A 32 8.97 -9.84 -1.26
N PHE A 33 9.43 -9.66 -2.49
CA PHE A 33 10.49 -10.48 -3.06
C PHE A 33 11.81 -9.75 -2.90
N VAL A 34 12.75 -10.39 -2.19
CA VAL A 34 14.09 -9.83 -1.92
C VAL A 34 15.13 -10.65 -2.66
N SER A 35 15.91 -10.01 -3.54
CA SER A 35 16.95 -10.68 -4.34
C SER A 35 18.15 -9.76 -4.57
N PRO A 36 19.38 -10.26 -4.76
CA PRO A 36 20.49 -9.41 -5.19
C PRO A 36 20.31 -8.78 -6.58
N ARG A 37 19.46 -9.37 -7.43
CA ARG A 37 19.19 -8.90 -8.79
C ARG A 37 17.85 -9.42 -9.31
N PHE A 38 17.17 -8.62 -10.14
CA PHE A 38 16.06 -9.04 -11.00
C PHE A 38 16.38 -8.84 -12.48
N THR A 39 15.74 -9.62 -13.35
CA THR A 39 15.76 -9.36 -14.80
C THR A 39 14.83 -8.20 -15.14
N GLU A 40 15.05 -7.52 -16.27
CA GLU A 40 14.16 -6.43 -16.71
C GLU A 40 12.71 -6.92 -16.88
N TYR A 41 12.51 -8.14 -17.38
CA TYR A 41 11.17 -8.74 -17.45
C TYR A 41 10.50 -8.86 -16.08
N GLN A 42 11.24 -9.25 -15.04
CA GLN A 42 10.73 -9.32 -13.67
C GLN A 42 10.46 -7.93 -13.09
N LYS A 43 11.32 -6.94 -13.37
CA LYS A 43 11.07 -5.55 -12.96
C LYS A 43 9.83 -4.97 -13.64
N HIS A 44 9.59 -5.31 -14.90
CA HIS A 44 8.38 -4.90 -15.61
C HIS A 44 7.11 -5.62 -15.12
N SER A 45 7.21 -6.78 -14.48
CA SER A 45 6.03 -7.50 -13.99
C SER A 45 5.36 -6.84 -12.78
N VAL A 46 6.07 -5.96 -12.07
CA VAL A 46 5.48 -5.11 -11.01
C VAL A 46 4.90 -3.81 -11.54
N ASN A 47 4.97 -3.53 -12.84
CA ASN A 47 4.59 -2.23 -13.36
C ASN A 47 3.06 -1.95 -13.33
N PHE A 48 2.20 -2.89 -12.92
CA PHE A 48 0.76 -2.62 -12.80
C PHE A 48 0.40 -2.14 -11.39
N LYS A 49 -0.48 -1.14 -11.29
CA LYS A 49 -0.91 -0.57 -9.99
C LYS A 49 -1.57 -1.59 -9.04
N ASP A 50 -2.08 -2.69 -9.60
CA ASP A 50 -2.81 -3.74 -8.87
C ASP A 50 -1.94 -4.96 -8.55
N VAL A 51 -0.61 -4.89 -8.73
CA VAL A 51 0.29 -5.99 -8.35
C VAL A 51 0.46 -6.03 -6.83
N PRO A 52 0.06 -7.13 -6.17
CA PRO A 52 0.01 -7.22 -4.71
C PRO A 52 1.36 -7.54 -4.04
N PHE A 53 2.49 -7.33 -4.74
CA PHE A 53 3.82 -7.64 -4.22
C PHE A 53 4.87 -6.61 -4.66
N GLU A 54 5.88 -6.43 -3.83
CA GLU A 54 6.98 -5.49 -4.04
C GLU A 54 8.26 -6.27 -4.40
N LEU A 55 9.11 -5.69 -5.27
CA LEU A 55 10.47 -6.21 -5.52
C LEU A 55 11.50 -5.31 -4.83
N TRP A 56 12.41 -5.93 -4.11
CA TRP A 56 13.49 -5.26 -3.39
C TRP A 56 14.84 -5.88 -3.75
N GLU A 57 15.71 -5.09 -4.37
CA GLU A 57 17.10 -5.49 -4.59
C GLU A 57 17.95 -5.23 -3.34
N ILE A 58 18.67 -6.25 -2.88
CA ILE A 58 19.54 -6.16 -1.70
C ILE A 58 21.02 -6.17 -2.10
N HIS A 59 21.77 -5.19 -1.59
CA HIS A 59 23.20 -5.06 -1.85
C HIS A 59 23.98 -5.01 -0.53
N ARG A 60 25.05 -5.80 -0.42
CA ARG A 60 25.99 -5.72 0.70
C ARG A 60 27.28 -5.05 0.23
N TYR A 61 27.61 -3.93 0.84
CA TYR A 61 28.82 -3.18 0.57
C TYR A 61 29.99 -3.71 1.42
N THR A 62 31.21 -3.43 0.98
CA THR A 62 32.45 -3.92 1.62
C THR A 62 32.65 -3.40 3.05
N ASN A 63 32.10 -2.24 3.38
CA ASN A 63 32.10 -1.65 4.72
C ASN A 63 31.02 -2.25 5.66
N GLY A 64 30.30 -3.29 5.22
CA GLY A 64 29.25 -3.94 6.00
C GLY A 64 27.86 -3.29 5.88
N THR A 65 27.72 -2.20 5.13
CA THR A 65 26.41 -1.57 4.87
C THR A 65 25.53 -2.47 4.00
N ILE A 66 24.23 -2.51 4.30
CA ILE A 66 23.22 -3.16 3.46
C ILE A 66 22.38 -2.06 2.81
N GLY A 67 22.38 -2.00 1.48
CA GLY A 67 21.48 -1.19 0.68
C GLY A 67 20.27 -2.01 0.25
N MET A 68 19.11 -1.37 0.20
CA MET A 68 17.89 -1.95 -0.32
C MET A 68 17.27 -0.99 -1.33
N LEU A 69 17.02 -1.46 -2.55
CA LEU A 69 16.43 -0.68 -3.63
C LEU A 69 15.07 -1.29 -4.00
N LYS A 70 14.01 -0.50 -3.82
CA LYS A 70 12.66 -0.89 -4.21
C LYS A 70 12.47 -0.61 -5.69
N HIS A 71 11.97 -1.59 -6.44
CA HIS A 71 11.46 -1.36 -7.80
C HIS A 71 9.98 -1.01 -7.68
N GLU A 72 9.64 0.25 -7.95
CA GLU A 72 8.26 0.73 -7.92
C GLU A 72 7.59 0.56 -9.29
N ALA A 73 6.26 0.44 -9.26
CA ALA A 73 5.45 0.45 -10.46
C ALA A 73 5.34 1.90 -10.95
N ASP A 74 5.85 2.20 -12.14
CA ASP A 74 5.72 3.54 -12.73
C ASP A 74 4.39 3.72 -13.49
N SER A 75 3.65 2.64 -13.77
CA SER A 75 2.44 2.70 -14.59
C SER A 75 1.14 2.85 -13.78
N LYS A 76 0.23 3.66 -14.33
CA LYS A 76 -1.16 3.79 -13.87
C LYS A 76 -2.09 2.71 -14.44
N GLU A 77 -1.56 1.78 -15.23
CA GLU A 77 -2.33 0.75 -15.91
C GLU A 77 -2.77 -0.34 -14.93
N SER A 78 -4.04 -0.73 -15.06
CA SER A 78 -4.60 -1.86 -14.32
C SER A 78 -4.33 -3.16 -15.07
N ILE A 79 -4.19 -4.27 -14.35
CA ILE A 79 -4.09 -5.59 -14.99
C ILE A 79 -5.34 -5.90 -15.83
N ASP A 80 -6.50 -5.35 -15.43
CA ASP A 80 -7.78 -5.57 -16.10
C ASP A 80 -7.88 -4.88 -17.47
N SER A 81 -7.08 -3.82 -17.75
CA SER A 81 -7.10 -3.15 -19.06
C SER A 81 -6.35 -3.93 -20.14
N THR A 82 -5.45 -4.84 -19.76
CA THR A 82 -4.65 -5.67 -20.66
C THR A 82 -5.09 -7.12 -20.60
N SER A 83 -6.33 -7.42 -20.98
CA SER A 83 -6.78 -8.80 -21.13
C SER A 83 -6.23 -9.43 -22.42
N SER A 84 -4.94 -9.78 -22.43
CA SER A 84 -4.39 -10.73 -23.38
C SER A 84 -3.35 -11.65 -22.71
N ALA A 85 -3.73 -12.92 -22.63
CA ALA A 85 -2.89 -14.09 -22.36
C ALA A 85 -2.37 -14.32 -20.93
N LYS A 86 -2.97 -15.33 -20.27
CA LYS A 86 -2.28 -16.35 -19.46
C LYS A 86 -1.30 -15.84 -18.39
N SER A 87 -1.66 -14.86 -17.56
CA SER A 87 -0.91 -14.58 -16.34
C SER A 87 -1.16 -15.66 -15.27
N ASP A 88 -0.07 -16.12 -14.67
CA ASP A 88 0.11 -17.31 -13.86
C ASP A 88 -0.94 -17.53 -12.76
N SER A 89 -1.23 -18.80 -12.46
CA SER A 89 -2.11 -19.22 -11.37
C SER A 89 -1.69 -18.66 -10.00
N MET A 90 -0.40 -18.38 -9.83
CA MET A 90 0.20 -17.76 -8.65
C MET A 90 -0.14 -16.27 -8.54
N MET A 91 -0.29 -15.53 -9.64
CA MET A 91 -0.68 -14.11 -9.58
C MET A 91 -2.14 -13.97 -9.15
N LYS A 92 -3.03 -14.81 -9.70
CA LYS A 92 -4.45 -14.84 -9.30
C LYS A 92 -4.66 -15.25 -7.85
N SER A 93 -3.79 -16.07 -7.27
CA SER A 93 -3.88 -16.43 -5.86
C SER A 93 -3.41 -15.30 -4.94
N VAL A 94 -2.37 -14.54 -5.31
CA VAL A 94 -1.89 -13.41 -4.49
C VAL A 94 -2.87 -12.21 -4.56
N SER A 95 -3.44 -11.91 -5.74
CA SER A 95 -4.44 -10.82 -5.87
C SER A 95 -5.73 -11.08 -5.09
N LYS A 96 -6.08 -12.35 -4.82
CA LYS A 96 -7.20 -12.70 -3.94
C LYS A 96 -6.90 -12.48 -2.45
N GLU A 97 -5.62 -12.38 -2.10
CA GLU A 97 -5.17 -12.41 -0.71
C GLU A 97 -4.72 -11.05 -0.17
N VAL A 98 -4.39 -10.12 -1.06
CA VAL A 98 -3.94 -8.77 -0.74
C VAL A 98 -4.99 -7.77 -1.22
N LYS A 99 -5.53 -7.00 -0.28
CA LYS A 99 -6.53 -5.97 -0.58
C LYS A 99 -5.82 -4.68 -0.97
N VAL A 100 -5.94 -4.30 -2.23
CA VAL A 100 -5.51 -2.98 -2.70
C VAL A 100 -6.57 -1.97 -2.29
N TYR A 101 -6.13 -0.84 -1.72
CA TYR A 101 -7.00 0.27 -1.38
C TYR A 101 -6.72 1.39 -2.38
N ASP A 102 -7.76 1.98 -2.91
CA ASP A 102 -7.71 3.09 -3.85
C ASP A 102 -8.74 4.17 -3.44
N GLU A 103 -8.78 5.27 -4.18
CA GLU A 103 -9.72 6.36 -3.92
C GLU A 103 -11.18 5.88 -3.96
N GLU A 104 -11.51 5.07 -4.97
CA GLU A 104 -12.84 4.52 -5.16
C GLU A 104 -13.27 3.64 -3.99
N TYR A 105 -12.36 2.85 -3.41
CA TYR A 105 -12.63 2.10 -2.19
C TYR A 105 -13.11 3.00 -1.04
N HIS A 106 -12.51 4.19 -0.86
CA HIS A 106 -12.93 5.12 0.20
C HIS A 106 -14.24 5.83 -0.12
N LEU A 107 -14.51 6.10 -1.39
CA LEU A 107 -15.73 6.74 -1.87
C LEU A 107 -16.93 5.77 -1.78
N SER A 108 -16.77 4.56 -2.28
CA SER A 108 -17.82 3.52 -2.35
C SER A 108 -18.10 2.78 -1.03
N LYS A 109 -17.24 2.93 0.00
CA LYS A 109 -17.35 2.22 1.29
C LYS A 109 -18.71 2.39 1.98
N ASN A 110 -19.37 3.54 1.80
CA ASN A 110 -20.68 3.83 2.39
C ASN A 110 -21.66 4.35 1.32
N LYS A 111 -22.63 3.50 0.95
CA LYS A 111 -23.63 3.80 -0.08
C LYS A 111 -24.58 4.97 0.24
N ASN A 112 -24.69 5.34 1.51
CA ASN A 112 -25.60 6.40 1.98
C ASN A 112 -24.87 7.74 2.20
N ARG A 113 -23.69 7.92 1.60
CA ARG A 113 -22.94 9.17 1.74
C ARG A 113 -23.62 10.29 0.93
N PRO A 114 -23.88 11.45 1.54
CA PRO A 114 -24.37 12.61 0.81
C PRO A 114 -23.31 13.09 -0.22
N PRO A 115 -23.72 13.49 -1.44
CA PRO A 115 -22.79 13.97 -2.48
C PRO A 115 -21.90 15.15 -2.02
N GLU A 116 -22.45 16.02 -1.18
CA GLU A 116 -21.74 17.16 -0.57
C GLU A 116 -20.49 16.75 0.24
N ILE A 117 -20.46 15.53 0.79
CA ILE A 117 -19.27 15.03 1.51
C ILE A 117 -18.16 14.61 0.55
N GLU A 118 -18.52 14.06 -0.61
CA GLU A 118 -17.54 13.74 -1.66
C GLU A 118 -16.97 15.02 -2.25
N GLU A 119 -17.81 16.02 -2.51
CA GLU A 119 -17.36 17.36 -2.94
C GLU A 119 -16.43 18.00 -1.90
N LEU A 120 -16.78 17.94 -0.61
CA LEU A 120 -15.93 18.42 0.48
C LEU A 120 -14.58 17.70 0.49
N TYR A 121 -14.56 16.38 0.31
CA TYR A 121 -13.34 15.60 0.21
C TYR A 121 -12.46 16.07 -0.96
N TYR A 122 -13.02 16.20 -2.16
CA TYR A 122 -12.27 16.66 -3.33
C TYR A 122 -11.69 18.06 -3.12
N LYS A 123 -12.47 18.97 -2.55
CA LYS A 123 -12.02 20.33 -2.23
C LYS A 123 -10.87 20.36 -1.21
N ILE A 124 -10.90 19.49 -0.20
CA ILE A 124 -9.81 19.37 0.76
C ILE A 124 -8.57 18.75 0.08
N LYS A 125 -8.76 17.68 -0.70
CA LYS A 125 -7.69 17.02 -1.44
C LYS A 125 -6.97 17.97 -2.38
N GLU A 126 -7.69 18.71 -3.22
CA GLU A 126 -7.11 19.71 -4.13
C GLU A 126 -6.27 20.73 -3.37
N ARG A 127 -6.82 21.32 -2.30
CA ARG A 127 -6.09 22.28 -1.47
C ARG A 127 -4.82 21.72 -0.84
N ILE A 128 -4.79 20.43 -0.50
CA ILE A 128 -3.59 19.78 0.03
C ILE A 128 -2.56 19.61 -1.09
N LEU A 129 -2.98 19.13 -2.26
CA LEU A 129 -2.09 18.91 -3.40
C LEU A 129 -1.54 20.23 -3.96
N ASP A 130 -2.31 21.32 -3.90
CA ASP A 130 -1.88 22.67 -4.28
C ASP A 130 -0.73 23.21 -3.40
N LEU A 131 -0.40 22.58 -2.27
CA LEU A 131 0.73 22.97 -1.43
C LEU A 131 2.09 22.61 -2.05
N GLY A 132 2.13 21.67 -3.00
CA GLY A 132 3.36 21.33 -3.71
C GLY A 132 3.27 20.06 -4.54
N ASP A 133 3.94 20.07 -5.69
CA ASP A 133 3.91 18.99 -6.69
C ASP A 133 4.56 17.68 -6.19
N GLU A 134 5.39 17.74 -5.15
CA GLU A 134 6.06 16.57 -4.56
C GLU A 134 5.16 15.75 -3.62
N ILE A 135 3.92 16.18 -3.37
CA ILE A 135 3.01 15.52 -2.44
C ILE A 135 2.48 14.22 -3.05
N GLU A 136 2.82 13.10 -2.41
CA GLU A 136 2.32 11.79 -2.74
C GLU A 136 1.02 11.48 -1.98
N THR A 137 0.04 10.90 -2.68
CA THR A 137 -1.19 10.37 -2.07
C THR A 137 -1.10 8.85 -1.92
N LYS A 138 -1.43 8.33 -0.74
CA LYS A 138 -1.45 6.90 -0.46
C LYS A 138 -2.78 6.48 0.19
N TYR A 139 -3.43 5.48 -0.39
CA TYR A 139 -4.68 4.94 0.13
C TYR A 139 -4.38 3.75 1.05
N LEU A 140 -4.82 3.85 2.31
CA LEU A 140 -4.70 2.81 3.34
C LEU A 140 -6.09 2.34 3.74
N ALA A 141 -6.20 1.23 4.48
CA ALA A 141 -7.49 0.63 4.80
C ALA A 141 -8.54 1.59 5.44
N GLN A 142 -8.08 2.60 6.18
CA GLN A 142 -8.95 3.58 6.85
C GLN A 142 -8.72 5.02 6.40
N THR A 143 -7.50 5.37 5.99
CA THR A 143 -7.07 6.75 5.76
C THR A 143 -6.57 6.97 4.34
N ILE A 144 -6.77 8.19 3.85
CA ILE A 144 -6.15 8.71 2.63
C ILE A 144 -5.01 9.62 3.08
N GLN A 145 -3.77 9.16 2.89
CA GLN A 145 -2.57 9.77 3.42
C GLN A 145 -1.91 10.68 2.40
N PHE A 146 -1.54 11.89 2.83
CA PHE A 146 -0.76 12.85 2.07
C PHE A 146 0.62 12.96 2.72
N LYS A 147 1.66 12.71 1.93
CA LYS A 147 3.04 12.65 2.42
C LYS A 147 4.03 13.24 1.43
N LEU A 148 5.10 13.79 1.98
CA LEU A 148 6.39 13.92 1.29
C LEU A 148 7.21 12.68 1.68
N GLU A 149 8.33 12.84 2.39
CA GLU A 149 9.02 11.72 3.04
C GLU A 149 8.17 11.06 4.14
N LYS A 150 7.39 11.86 4.88
CA LYS A 150 6.52 11.44 5.98
C LYS A 150 5.12 11.98 5.79
N SER A 151 4.13 11.27 6.33
CA SER A 151 2.76 11.79 6.38
C SER A 151 2.70 13.07 7.18
N PHE A 152 2.06 14.07 6.60
CA PHE A 152 1.78 15.34 7.24
C PHE A 152 0.28 15.54 7.45
N VAL A 153 -0.57 14.96 6.60
CA VAL A 153 -2.03 14.92 6.78
C VAL A 153 -2.58 13.56 6.36
N ASP A 154 -3.47 13.00 7.18
CA ASP A 154 -4.30 11.85 6.81
C ASP A 154 -5.79 12.24 6.84
N LEU A 155 -6.54 11.90 5.80
CA LEU A 155 -7.99 12.12 5.73
C LEU A 155 -8.77 10.83 6.02
N ILE A 156 -9.90 10.96 6.73
CA ILE A 156 -10.88 9.89 6.92
C ILE A 156 -12.25 10.42 6.50
N ILE A 157 -12.92 9.70 5.60
CA ILE A 157 -14.23 10.09 5.09
C ILE A 157 -15.33 9.34 5.85
N TYR A 158 -16.25 10.10 6.45
CA TYR A 158 -17.46 9.61 7.12
C TYR A 158 -18.72 10.03 6.35
N ASN A 159 -19.90 9.60 6.78
CA ASN A 159 -21.15 10.07 6.16
C ASN A 159 -21.53 11.49 6.60
N SER A 160 -21.00 11.95 7.74
CA SER A 160 -21.28 13.26 8.33
C SER A 160 -20.23 14.31 8.00
N GLY A 161 -19.13 13.94 7.32
CA GLY A 161 -18.00 14.85 7.12
C GLY A 161 -16.69 14.15 6.78
N VAL A 162 -15.64 14.96 6.65
CA VAL A 162 -14.26 14.53 6.46
C VAL A 162 -13.46 14.95 7.68
N ILE A 163 -12.74 14.02 8.30
CA ILE A 163 -11.79 14.31 9.37
C ILE A 163 -10.40 14.43 8.76
N ALA A 164 -9.69 15.52 9.09
CA ALA A 164 -8.28 15.69 8.77
C ALA A 164 -7.43 15.52 10.05
N ILE A 165 -6.53 14.55 10.03
CA ILE A 165 -5.56 14.30 11.08
C ILE A 165 -4.25 14.96 10.65
N ILE A 166 -3.83 15.98 11.39
CA ILE A 166 -2.59 16.71 11.11
C ILE A 166 -1.47 16.03 11.91
N ASN A 167 -0.53 15.42 11.20
CA ASN A 167 0.57 14.64 11.78
C ASN A 167 1.84 15.50 12.03
N MET A 168 1.79 16.78 11.68
CA MET A 168 2.91 17.70 11.85
C MET A 168 3.02 18.18 13.30
N LYS A 169 4.26 18.34 13.76
CA LYS A 169 4.53 19.05 15.01
C LYS A 169 4.25 20.54 14.80
N LYS A 170 3.67 21.17 15.83
CA LYS A 170 3.50 22.62 15.88
C LYS A 170 4.83 23.31 15.54
N ASP A 171 4.78 24.34 14.69
CA ASP A 171 5.89 25.21 14.30
C ASP A 171 6.97 24.58 13.37
N LYS A 172 6.62 23.55 12.59
CA LYS A 172 7.43 23.06 11.47
C LYS A 172 6.65 23.15 10.16
N LEU A 173 6.75 24.28 9.48
CA LEU A 173 6.42 24.45 8.06
C LEU A 173 7.73 24.77 7.32
#